data_AF-A0AAE9FHZ6-F1
#
_entry.id   AF-A0AAE9FHZ6-F1
#
_cell.length_a   1.000
_cell.length_b   1.000
_cell.length_c   1.000
_cell.angle_alpha   90.00
_cell.angle_beta   90.00
_cell.angle_gamma   90.00
#
_symmetry.space_group_name_H-M   'P 1'
#
loop_
_entity.id
_entity.type
_entity.pdbx_description
1 polymer ?
#
loop_
_entity_poly.entity_id
_entity_poly.type
_entity_poly.pdbx_seq_one_letter_code
_entity_poly.pdbx_strand_id
1 'polypeptide(L)'
;MGEISLNTRYLSTNRGIIKILQIVVGFIICSLLCSQWYGGRSCFGEGRLGFSSGLNFVCVIVNIVLFVLNFLNIRAWGLERIYTVVCTILFLIASILIVWFLIEVNSSRGWLIASAALIVVQFFLFLWDLKILQGESPN
;
A
#
# COMPACT_ATOMS: atom_id res chain seq x y z
N MET A 1 -22.52 -22.08 -12.45
CA MET A 1 -22.21 -21.23 -11.29
C MET A 1 -21.06 -21.91 -10.58
N GLY A 2 -19.82 -21.46 -10.81
CA GLY A 2 -18.64 -22.12 -10.24
C GLY A 2 -18.70 -22.06 -8.72
N GLU A 3 -18.46 -23.18 -8.05
CA GLU A 3 -18.49 -23.27 -6.60
C GLU A 3 -17.45 -22.29 -6.01
N ILE A 4 -17.94 -21.16 -5.53
CA ILE A 4 -17.18 -20.20 -4.75
C ILE A 4 -16.87 -20.88 -3.42
N SER A 5 -15.73 -21.57 -3.36
CA SER A 5 -15.24 -22.23 -2.15
C SER A 5 -14.36 -21.25 -1.37
N LEU A 6 -14.66 -21.10 -0.09
CA LEU A 6 -13.88 -20.27 0.83
C LEU A 6 -12.50 -20.89 1.07
N ASN A 7 -11.44 -20.21 0.64
CA ASN A 7 -10.08 -20.66 0.89
C ASN A 7 -9.57 -20.13 2.23
N THR A 8 -10.04 -20.72 3.33
CA THR A 8 -9.62 -20.37 4.70
C THR A 8 -8.12 -20.55 4.94
N ARG A 9 -7.45 -21.39 4.14
CA ARG A 9 -6.01 -21.62 4.21
C ARG A 9 -5.20 -20.42 3.67
N TYR A 10 -5.79 -19.56 2.84
CA TYR A 10 -5.14 -18.35 2.31
C TYR A 10 -4.69 -17.40 3.42
N LEU A 11 -5.48 -17.27 4.49
CA LEU A 11 -5.15 -16.43 5.65
C LEU A 11 -3.89 -16.88 6.40
N SER A 12 -3.52 -18.16 6.28
CA SER A 12 -2.33 -18.74 6.90
C SER A 12 -1.10 -18.72 5.97
N THR A 13 -1.24 -18.26 4.73
CA THR A 13 -0.11 -18.15 3.80
C THR A 13 0.61 -16.82 3.95
N ASN A 14 1.91 -16.79 3.67
CA ASN A 14 2.71 -15.56 3.69
C ASN A 14 2.09 -14.48 2.77
N ARG A 15 1.47 -14.88 1.66
CA ARG A 15 0.74 -13.96 0.78
C ARG A 15 -0.48 -13.32 1.41
N GLY A 16 -1.33 -14.12 2.07
CA GLY A 16 -2.51 -13.59 2.76
C GLY A 16 -2.09 -12.60 3.85
N ILE A 17 -1.06 -12.95 4.62
CA ILE A 17 -0.50 -12.09 5.68
C ILE A 17 0.05 -10.78 5.12
N ILE A 18 0.81 -10.83 4.03
CA ILE A 18 1.37 -9.62 3.41
C ILE A 18 0.28 -8.71 2.85
N LYS A 19 -0.77 -9.26 2.22
CA LYS A 19 -1.91 -8.45 1.77
C LYS A 19 -2.61 -7.78 2.95
N ILE A 20 -2.80 -8.48 4.07
CA ILE A 20 -3.36 -7.89 5.29
C ILE A 20 -2.46 -6.76 5.82
N LEU A 21 -1.14 -6.98 5.89
CA LEU A 21 -0.20 -5.95 6.32
C LEU A 21 -0.23 -4.71 5.42
N GLN A 22 -0.27 -4.91 4.10
CA GLN A 22 -0.40 -3.80 3.14
C GLN A 22 -1.68 -3.00 3.34
N ILE A 23 -2.80 -3.66 3.66
CA ILE A 23 -4.08 -2.99 3.93
C ILE A 23 -4.03 -2.22 5.25
N VAL A 24 -3.56 -2.86 6.33
CA VAL A 24 -3.48 -2.24 7.66
C VAL A 24 -2.55 -1.03 7.67
N VAL A 25 -1.33 -1.18 7.13
CA VAL A 25 -0.37 -0.07 7.01
C VAL A 25 -0.94 1.04 6.11
N GLY A 26 -1.59 0.67 5.00
CA GLY A 26 -2.25 1.63 4.13
C GLY A 26 -3.35 2.45 4.83
N PHE A 27 -4.17 1.82 5.67
CA PHE A 27 -5.15 2.55 6.48
C PHE A 27 -4.50 3.51 7.47
N ILE A 28 -3.44 3.10 8.16
CA ILE A 28 -2.71 3.96 9.11
C ILE A 28 -2.14 5.17 8.37
N ILE A 29 -1.53 4.98 7.19
CA ILE A 29 -1.01 6.09 6.37
C ILE A 29 -2.13 7.07 6.00
N CYS A 30 -3.28 6.57 5.53
CA CYS A 30 -4.43 7.42 5.22
C CYS A 30 -4.91 8.21 6.44
N SER A 31 -5.01 7.56 7.60
CA SER A 31 -5.40 8.24 8.84
C SER A 31 -4.39 9.33 9.23
N LEU A 32 -3.09 9.08 9.16
CA LEU A 32 -2.05 10.04 9.54
C LEU A 32 -1.93 11.21 8.54
N LEU A 33 -2.08 10.95 7.24
CA LEU A 33 -2.02 12.00 6.22
C LEU A 33 -3.28 12.85 6.19
N CYS A 34 -4.45 12.28 6.49
CA CYS A 34 -5.74 12.99 6.43
C CYS A 34 -6.20 13.61 7.75
N SER A 35 -5.77 13.09 8.91
CA SER A 35 -6.14 13.65 10.22
C SER A 35 -5.38 14.92 10.58
N GLN A 36 -4.23 15.14 9.96
CA GLN A 36 -3.34 16.25 10.25
C GLN A 36 -3.47 17.33 9.18
N TRP A 37 -3.68 18.57 9.61
CA TRP A 37 -3.61 19.72 8.72
C TRP A 37 -2.18 20.23 8.69
N TYR A 38 -1.44 19.93 7.62
CA TYR A 38 -0.01 20.23 7.48
C TYR A 38 0.23 21.71 7.14
N GLY A 39 -0.16 22.62 8.04
CA GLY A 39 0.01 24.07 7.85
C GLY A 39 -1.01 24.66 6.88
N GLY A 40 -2.27 24.19 6.94
CA GLY A 40 -3.35 24.57 6.02
C GLY A 40 -3.41 23.74 4.74
N ARG A 41 -2.42 22.87 4.53
CA ARG A 41 -2.37 21.96 3.36
C ARG A 41 -3.12 20.67 3.68
N SER A 42 -4.15 20.37 2.89
CA SER A 42 -4.95 19.16 3.04
C SER A 42 -4.26 17.95 2.40
N CYS A 43 -4.69 16.75 2.78
CA CYS A 43 -4.18 15.48 2.26
C CYS A 43 -4.26 15.31 0.73
N PHE A 44 -5.12 16.09 0.07
CA PHE A 44 -5.26 16.16 -1.39
C PHE A 44 -4.95 17.54 -1.97
N GLY A 45 -4.65 18.53 -1.13
CA GLY A 45 -4.59 19.93 -1.54
C GLY A 45 -3.27 20.35 -2.17
N GLU A 46 -2.22 19.53 -2.03
CA GLU A 46 -0.90 19.86 -2.54
C GLU A 46 -0.33 18.71 -3.37
N GLY A 47 0.26 18.99 -4.54
CA GLY A 47 0.56 17.97 -5.54
C GLY A 47 1.41 16.79 -5.04
N ARG A 48 2.42 17.05 -4.19
CA ARG A 48 3.33 16.00 -3.69
C ARG A 48 2.69 15.12 -2.62
N LEU A 49 2.05 15.75 -1.64
CA LEU A 49 1.35 15.06 -0.55
C LEU A 49 0.07 14.37 -1.06
N GLY A 50 -0.64 15.03 -1.97
CA GLY A 50 -1.82 14.53 -2.67
C GLY A 50 -1.53 13.33 -3.55
N PHE A 51 -0.40 13.31 -4.27
CA PHE A 51 0.01 12.12 -5.02
C PHE A 51 0.24 10.92 -4.09
N SER A 52 1.01 11.10 -3.02
CA SER A 52 1.30 10.01 -2.07
C SER A 52 0.06 9.52 -1.34
N SER A 53 -0.82 10.44 -0.89
CA SER A 53 -2.06 10.13 -0.20
C SER A 53 -3.07 9.44 -1.14
N GLY A 54 -3.26 9.98 -2.34
CA GLY A 54 -4.17 9.44 -3.34
C GLY A 54 -3.75 8.07 -3.86
N LEU A 55 -2.46 7.88 -4.15
CA LEU A 55 -1.92 6.57 -4.51
C LEU A 55 -2.19 5.55 -3.41
N ASN A 56 -1.90 5.88 -2.15
CA ASN A 56 -2.12 4.98 -1.02
C ASN A 56 -3.61 4.63 -0.86
N PHE A 57 -4.50 5.61 -1.01
CA PHE A 57 -5.95 5.39 -0.93
C PHE A 57 -6.45 4.42 -2.00
N VAL A 58 -6.05 4.64 -3.26
CA VAL A 58 -6.40 3.74 -4.37
C VAL A 58 -5.83 2.34 -4.14
N CYS A 59 -4.57 2.24 -3.70
CA CYS A 59 -3.94 0.95 -3.46
C CYS A 59 -4.58 0.16 -2.32
N VAL A 60 -5.05 0.80 -1.24
CA VAL A 60 -5.81 0.14 -0.17
C VAL A 60 -7.08 -0.49 -0.73
N ILE A 61 -7.86 0.26 -1.52
CA ILE A 61 -9.10 -0.24 -2.13
C ILE A 61 -8.81 -1.45 -3.03
N VAL A 62 -7.81 -1.34 -3.91
CA VAL A 62 -7.46 -2.44 -4.82
C VAL A 62 -6.95 -3.66 -4.05
N ASN A 63 -6.14 -3.48 -2.99
CA ASN A 63 -5.67 -4.58 -2.15
C ASN A 63 -6.81 -5.28 -1.41
N ILE A 64 -7.83 -4.55 -0.94
CA ILE A 64 -9.03 -5.14 -0.35
C ILE A 64 -9.78 -6.00 -1.38
N VAL A 65 -9.96 -5.48 -2.60
CA VAL A 65 -10.63 -6.23 -3.68
C VAL A 65 -9.86 -7.50 -4.02
N LEU A 66 -8.53 -7.42 -4.21
CA LEU A 66 -7.69 -8.58 -4.51
C LEU A 66 -7.68 -9.60 -3.36
N PHE A 67 -7.70 -9.13 -2.11
CA PHE A 67 -7.81 -9.99 -0.94
C PHE A 67 -9.12 -10.79 -0.95
N VAL A 68 -10.25 -10.13 -1.22
CA VAL A 68 -11.57 -10.80 -1.34
C VAL A 68 -11.57 -11.79 -2.50
N LEU A 69 -11.04 -11.43 -3.67
CA LEU A 69 -10.99 -12.32 -4.84
C LEU A 69 -10.16 -13.59 -4.55
N ASN A 70 -9.01 -13.45 -3.89
CA ASN A 70 -8.18 -14.59 -3.49
C ASN A 70 -8.85 -15.46 -2.41
N PHE A 71 -9.59 -14.83 -1.50
CA PHE A 71 -10.35 -15.54 -0.47
C PHE A 71 -11.48 -16.39 -1.05
N LEU A 72 -12.11 -15.90 -2.13
CA LEU A 72 -13.12 -16.61 -2.93
C LEU A 72 -12.52 -17.59 -3.95
N ASN A 73 -11.19 -17.84 -3.88
CA ASN A 73 -10.45 -18.76 -4.75
C ASN A 73 -10.47 -18.39 -6.25
N ILE A 74 -10.79 -17.14 -6.60
CA ILE A 74 -10.73 -16.61 -7.97
C ILE A 74 -9.29 -16.15 -8.24
N ARG A 75 -8.46 -17.08 -8.69
CA ARG A 75 -7.01 -16.88 -8.85
C ARG A 75 -6.64 -16.06 -10.10
N ALA A 76 -6.61 -14.73 -9.97
CA ALA A 76 -6.22 -13.79 -11.02
C ALA A 76 -4.71 -13.44 -11.02
N TRP A 77 -3.84 -14.44 -11.08
CA TRP A 77 -2.38 -14.29 -10.91
C TRP A 77 -1.70 -13.26 -11.82
N GLY A 78 -2.10 -13.18 -13.09
CA GLY A 78 -1.51 -12.24 -14.04
C GLY A 78 -1.80 -10.78 -13.69
N LEU A 79 -3.05 -10.51 -13.27
CA LEU A 79 -3.49 -9.17 -12.89
C LEU A 79 -2.76 -8.70 -11.62
N GLU A 80 -2.62 -9.59 -10.62
CA GLU A 80 -1.91 -9.28 -9.38
C GLU A 80 -0.44 -8.98 -9.62
N ARG A 81 0.22 -9.73 -10.51
CA ARG A 81 1.63 -9.50 -10.82
C ARG A 81 1.84 -8.13 -11.45
N ILE A 82 1.04 -7.76 -12.45
CA ILE A 82 1.12 -6.44 -13.10
C ILE A 82 0.82 -5.34 -12.09
N TYR A 83 -0.25 -5.48 -11.32
CA TYR A 83 -0.63 -4.54 -10.26
C TYR A 83 0.52 -4.31 -9.26
N THR A 84 1.13 -5.38 -8.77
CA THR A 84 2.20 -5.30 -7.76
C THR A 84 3.47 -4.66 -8.32
N VAL A 85 3.83 -4.95 -9.58
CA VAL A 85 4.95 -4.29 -10.28
C VAL A 85 4.69 -2.79 -10.39
N VAL A 86 3.50 -2.41 -10.87
CA VAL A 86 3.13 -0.99 -11.03
C VAL A 86 3.12 -0.28 -9.68
N CYS A 87 2.53 -0.87 -8.64
CA CYS A 87 2.51 -0.29 -7.29
C CYS A 87 3.92 -0.13 -6.72
N THR A 88 4.82 -1.09 -6.93
CA THR A 88 6.21 -1.00 -6.48
C THR A 88 6.89 0.26 -7.04
N ILE A 89 6.74 0.51 -8.35
CA ILE A 89 7.33 1.68 -9.01
C ILE A 89 6.68 2.98 -8.51
N LEU A 90 5.35 3.00 -8.41
CA LEU A 90 4.62 4.20 -7.96
C LEU A 90 4.93 4.54 -6.49
N PHE A 91 5.05 3.55 -5.60
CA PHE A 91 5.43 3.76 -4.21
C PHE A 91 6.90 4.18 -4.05
N LEU A 92 7.79 3.75 -4.95
CA LEU A 92 9.15 4.29 -4.99
C LEU A 92 9.12 5.79 -5.27
N ILE A 93 8.38 6.23 -6.29
CA ILE A 93 8.21 7.65 -6.60
C ILE A 93 7.56 8.40 -5.42
N ALA A 94 6.51 7.83 -4.83
CA ALA A 94 5.83 8.43 -3.67
C ALA A 94 6.79 8.61 -2.46
N SER A 95 7.67 7.65 -2.21
CA SER A 95 8.65 7.75 -1.12
C SER A 95 9.65 8.90 -1.33
N ILE A 96 10.11 9.13 -2.57
CA ILE A 96 10.99 10.27 -2.89
C ILE A 96 10.23 11.59 -2.71
N LEU A 97 8.98 11.66 -3.18
CA LEU A 97 8.16 12.87 -3.10
C LEU A 97 7.81 13.26 -1.65
N ILE A 98 7.48 12.28 -0.79
CA ILE A 98 7.15 12.57 0.61
C ILE A 98 8.40 12.97 1.42
N VAL A 99 9.58 12.41 1.10
CA VAL A 99 10.85 12.83 1.70
C VAL A 99 11.21 14.25 1.28
N TRP A 100 11.04 14.60 0.01
CA TRP A 100 11.21 15.99 -0.44
C TRP A 100 10.24 16.91 0.33
N PHE A 101 8.97 16.52 0.43
CA PHE A 101 7.99 17.30 1.17
C PHE A 101 8.39 17.54 2.64
N LEU A 102 8.96 16.52 3.29
CA LEU A 102 9.47 16.59 4.66
C LEU A 102 10.58 17.63 4.81
N ILE A 103 11.51 17.68 3.85
CA ILE A 103 12.61 18.66 3.84
C ILE A 103 12.08 20.09 3.62
N GLU A 104 11.14 20.28 2.70
CA GLU A 104 10.59 21.61 2.38
C GLU A 104 9.83 22.24 3.54
N VAL A 105 8.98 21.45 4.21
CA VAL A 105 8.17 21.96 5.32
C VAL A 105 9.01 22.26 6.56
N ASN A 106 10.22 21.66 6.67
CA ASN A 106 11.23 21.86 7.72
C ASN A 106 10.65 22.12 9.12
N SER A 107 9.57 21.41 9.45
CA SER A 107 8.82 21.57 10.68
C SER A 107 8.78 20.19 11.32
N SER A 108 9.23 20.11 12.57
CA SER A 108 9.32 18.92 13.42
C SER A 108 7.94 18.30 13.72
N ARG A 109 7.19 17.91 12.69
CA ARG A 109 5.91 17.23 12.80
C ARG A 109 6.19 15.74 12.78
N GLY A 110 6.34 15.15 13.97
CA GLY A 110 6.61 13.72 14.14
C GLY A 110 5.67 12.81 13.34
N TRP A 111 4.41 13.24 13.15
CA TRP A 111 3.42 12.52 12.33
C TRP A 111 3.75 12.45 10.84
N LEU A 112 4.39 13.49 10.29
CA LEU A 112 4.80 13.51 8.90
C LEU A 112 6.01 12.59 8.66
N ILE A 113 6.94 12.57 9.62
CA ILE A 113 8.07 11.64 9.64
C ILE A 113 7.57 10.20 9.73
N ALA A 114 6.62 9.92 10.63
CA ALA A 114 5.99 8.61 10.76
C ALA A 114 5.29 8.18 9.46
N SER A 115 4.54 9.09 8.82
CA SER A 115 3.86 8.81 7.55
C SER A 115 4.85 8.50 6.42
N ALA A 116 5.95 9.27 6.32
CA ALA A 116 7.01 9.02 5.34
C ALA A 116 7.68 7.66 5.56
N ALA A 117 7.99 7.30 6.81
CA ALA A 117 8.54 6.00 7.14
C ALA A 117 7.58 4.85 6.78
N LEU A 118 6.29 5.01 7.06
CA LEU A 118 5.28 4.01 6.71
C LEU A 118 5.10 3.86 5.19
N ILE A 119 5.19 4.93 4.41
CA ILE A 119 5.19 4.85 2.93
C ILE A 119 6.40 4.05 2.42
N VAL A 120 7.57 4.21 3.04
CA VAL A 120 8.76 3.41 2.72
C VAL A 120 8.55 1.94 3.11
N VAL A 121 7.95 1.67 4.28
CA VAL A 121 7.57 0.29 4.67
C VAL A 121 6.59 -0.30 3.66
N GLN A 122 5.61 0.47 3.19
CA GLN A 122 4.64 0.03 2.19
C GLN A 122 5.33 -0.35 0.87
N PHE A 123 6.34 0.42 0.44
CA PHE A 123 7.18 0.06 -0.71
C PHE A 123 7.87 -1.30 -0.52
N PHE A 124 8.47 -1.54 0.65
CA PHE A 124 9.10 -2.84 0.94
C PHE A 124 8.08 -3.99 0.99
N LEU A 125 6.86 -3.75 1.47
CA LEU A 125 5.79 -4.73 1.45
C LEU A 125 5.37 -5.09 0.01
N PHE A 126 5.31 -4.11 -0.90
CA PHE A 126 5.04 -4.38 -2.32
C PHE A 126 6.18 -5.12 -3.01
N LEU A 127 7.43 -4.77 -2.68
CA LEU A 127 8.60 -5.53 -3.16
C LEU A 127 8.56 -6.99 -2.71
N TRP A 128 8.21 -7.24 -1.44
CA TRP A 128 8.13 -8.60 -0.92
C TRP A 128 7.00 -9.39 -1.57
N ASP A 129 5.83 -8.79 -1.75
CA ASP A 129 4.70 -9.39 -2.47
C ASP A 129 5.09 -9.76 -3.91
N LEU A 130 5.84 -8.90 -4.59
CA LEU A 130 6.38 -9.15 -5.92
C LEU A 130 7.33 -10.35 -5.95
N LYS A 131 8.24 -10.46 -4.97
CA LYS A 131 9.15 -11.62 -4.84
C LYS A 131 8.40 -12.94 -4.66
N ILE A 132 7.33 -12.94 -3.86
CA ILE A 132 6.51 -14.15 -3.68
C ILE A 132 5.77 -14.49 -4.98
N LEU A 133 5.24 -13.49 -5.69
CA LEU A 133 4.56 -13.69 -6.97
C LEU A 133 5.50 -14.17 -8.09
N GLN A 134 6.79 -13.86 -8.00
CA GLN A 134 7.83 -14.37 -8.90
C GLN A 134 8.33 -15.77 -8.52
N GLY A 135 7.93 -16.30 -7.35
CA GLY A 135 8.39 -17.60 -6.84
C GLY A 135 9.77 -17.57 -6.19
N GLU A 136 10.34 -16.39 -5.94
CA GLU A 136 11.65 -16.22 -5.31
C GLU A 136 11.60 -16.36 -3.77
N SER A 137 10.40 -16.33 -3.19
CA SER A 137 10.17 -16.48 -1.74
C SER A 137 9.08 -17.52 -1.47
N PRO A 138 9.23 -18.36 -0.44
CA PRO A 138 8.23 -19.36 -0.08
C PRO A 138 6.91 -18.70 0.36
N ASN A 139 5.81 -19.34 -0.03
CA ASN A 139 4.45 -19.02 0.42
C ASN A 139 4.17 -19.50 1.84
#